data_AF-A0A2U1XMR4-F1
#
_entry.id   AF-A0A2U1XMR4-F1
#
_cell.length_a   1.000
_cell.length_b   1.000
_cell.length_c   1.000
_cell.angle_alpha   90.00
_cell.angle_beta   90.00
_cell.angle_gamma   90.00
#
_symmetry.space_group_name_H-M   'P 1'
#
loop_
_entity.id
_entity.type
_entity.pdbx_description
1 polymer ?
#
loop_
_entity_poly.entity_id
_entity_poly.type
_entity_poly.pdbx_seq_one_letter_code
_entity_poly.pdbx_strand_id
1 'polypeptide(L)' 'MTLSRRCAETLIDLVEIKLSCLEITDREDQREKELLQRCVQELTAELRGENGALASFAAPKRRGRRPKHLQLHELHVA' A
#
# COMPACT_ATOMS: atom_id res chain seq x y z
N MET A 1 -6.47 -16.19 -8.85
CA MET A 1 -5.38 -16.42 -7.87
C MET A 1 -5.97 -16.18 -6.50
N THR A 2 -6.03 -17.20 -5.65
CA THR A 2 -6.48 -17.04 -4.26
C THR A 2 -5.25 -16.88 -3.39
N LEU A 3 -5.14 -15.77 -2.66
CA LEU A 3 -4.03 -15.57 -1.72
C LEU A 3 -4.24 -16.48 -0.48
N SER A 4 -3.20 -17.11 0.04
CA SER A 4 -3.35 -17.86 1.30
C SER A 4 -3.59 -16.90 2.46
N ARG A 5 -4.35 -17.33 3.49
CA ARG A 5 -4.60 -16.54 4.71
C ARG A 5 -3.30 -16.00 5.33
N ARG A 6 -2.30 -16.87 5.48
CA ARG A 6 -0.99 -16.49 6.03
C ARG A 6 -0.30 -15.43 5.17
N CYS A 7 -0.40 -15.53 3.84
CA CYS A 7 0.13 -14.51 2.95
C CYS A 7 -0.59 -13.17 3.11
N ALA A 8 -1.91 -13.16 3.26
CA ALA A 8 -2.68 -11.92 3.48
C ALA A 8 -2.30 -11.26 4.80
N GLU A 9 -2.21 -12.03 5.89
CA GLU A 9 -1.75 -11.56 7.20
C GLU A 9 -0.35 -10.94 7.10
N THR A 10 0.61 -11.63 6.48
CA THR A 10 1.96 -11.10 6.28
C THR A 10 1.98 -9.82 5.43
N LEU A 11 1.14 -9.72 4.39
CA LEU A 11 1.06 -8.50 3.59
C LEU A 11 0.45 -7.33 4.37
N ILE A 12 -0.53 -7.59 5.24
CA ILE A 12 -1.08 -6.56 6.14
C ILE A 12 0.03 -6.05 7.06
N ASP A 13 0.77 -6.93 7.71
CA ASP A 13 1.88 -6.55 8.60
C ASP A 13 2.89 -5.64 7.88
N LEU A 14 3.29 -6.01 6.66
CA LEU A 14 4.25 -5.23 5.86
C LEU A 14 3.70 -3.84 5.48
N VAL A 15 2.40 -3.75 5.16
CA VAL A 15 1.75 -2.48 4.83
C VAL A 15 1.61 -1.60 6.06
N GLU A 16 1.28 -2.17 7.22
CA GLU A 16 1.18 -1.46 8.50
C GLU A 16 2.55 -0.94 8.94
N ILE A 17 3.61 -1.75 8.82
CA ILE A 17 5.00 -1.32 9.06
C ILE A 17 5.31 -0.11 8.16
N LYS A 18 5.03 -0.20 6.86
CA LYS A 18 5.28 0.91 5.93
C LYS A 18 4.48 2.17 6.29
N LEU A 19 3.21 2.03 6.68
CA LEU A 19 2.38 3.15 7.14
C LEU A 19 2.94 3.82 8.40
N SER A 20 3.51 3.03 9.33
CA SER A 20 4.05 3.56 10.59
C SER A 20 5.29 4.44 10.39
N CYS A 21 6.05 4.20 9.32
CA CYS A 21 7.23 4.99 8.97
C CYS A 21 6.95 6.07 7.90
N LEU A 22 5.72 6.18 7.39
CA LEU A 22 5.40 7.12 6.32
C LEU A 22 5.21 8.55 6.88
N GLU A 23 6.15 9.43 6.57
CA GLU A 23 6.01 10.86 6.82
C GLU A 23 5.26 11.55 5.67
N ILE A 24 4.31 12.43 6.00
CA ILE A 24 3.54 13.16 5.01
C ILE A 24 4.13 14.55 4.84
N THR A 25 4.88 14.74 3.76
CA THR A 25 5.50 16.02 3.43
C THR A 25 4.80 16.71 2.26
N ASP A 26 4.14 15.93 1.40
CA ASP A 26 3.41 16.45 0.26
C ASP A 26 2.18 15.62 -0.15
N ARG A 27 1.56 16.02 -1.27
CA ARG A 27 0.36 15.37 -1.82
C ARG A 27 0.63 13.98 -2.40
N GLU A 28 1.86 13.68 -2.79
CA GLU A 28 2.25 12.34 -3.24
C GLU A 28 2.34 11.39 -2.05
N ASP A 29 2.90 11.83 -0.92
CA ASP A 29 2.93 11.05 0.32
C ASP A 29 1.52 10.77 0.86
N GLN A 30 0.67 11.80 0.87
CA GLN A 30 -0.74 11.67 1.25
C GLN A 30 -1.48 10.64 0.35
N ARG A 31 -1.20 10.66 -0.96
CA ARG A 31 -1.75 9.68 -1.90
C ARG A 31 -1.21 8.27 -1.65
N GLU A 32 0.06 8.13 -1.32
CA GLU A 32 0.67 6.84 -0.98
C GLU A 32 0.05 6.26 0.30
N LYS A 33 -0.19 7.09 1.32
CA LYS A 33 -0.92 6.72 2.53
C LYS A 33 -2.31 6.16 2.21
N GLU A 34 -3.10 6.87 1.41
CA GLU A 34 -4.45 6.44 1.01
C GLU A 34 -4.43 5.10 0.26
N LEU A 35 -3.44 4.90 -0.62
CA LEU A 35 -3.26 3.63 -1.33
C LEU A 35 -2.89 2.47 -0.40
N LEU A 36 -2.04 2.70 0.60
CA LEU A 36 -1.65 1.70 1.58
C LEU A 36 -2.82 1.35 2.51
N GLN A 37 -3.58 2.35 2.98
CA GLN A 37 -4.80 2.12 3.76
C GLN A 37 -5.83 1.28 3.00
N ARG A 38 -6.03 1.58 1.72
CA ARG A 38 -6.87 0.78 0.82
C ARG A 38 -6.36 -0.66 0.70
N CYS A 39 -5.05 -0.86 0.59
CA CYS A 39 -4.45 -2.19 0.53
C CYS A 39 -4.77 -3.02 1.79
N VAL A 40 -4.72 -2.41 2.99
CA VAL A 40 -5.12 -3.09 4.24
C VAL A 40 -6.59 -3.50 4.19
N GLN A 41 -7.47 -2.62 3.70
CA GLN A 41 -8.90 -2.90 3.58
C GLN A 41 -9.17 -4.06 2.60
N GLU A 42 -8.52 -4.07 1.44
CA GLU A 42 -8.63 -5.15 0.44
C GLU A 42 -8.14 -6.48 1.00
N LEU A 43 -6.98 -6.51 1.65
CA LEU A 43 -6.43 -7.74 2.25
C LEU A 43 -7.28 -8.24 3.42
N THR A 44 -7.87 -7.33 4.20
CA THR A 44 -8.79 -7.68 5.30
C THR A 44 -10.09 -8.28 4.75
N ALA A 45 -10.60 -7.78 3.63
CA ALA A 45 -11.76 -8.35 2.95
C ALA A 45 -11.45 -9.77 2.45
N GLU A 46 -10.29 -9.98 1.82
CA GLU A 46 -9.83 -11.31 1.40
C GLU A 46 -9.73 -12.29 2.58
N LEU A 47 -9.27 -11.83 3.75
CA LEU A 47 -9.24 -12.65 4.98
C LEU A 47 -10.62 -13.05 5.49
N ARG A 48 -11.67 -12.28 5.17
CA ARG A 48 -13.07 -12.60 5.49
C ARG A 48 -13.72 -13.48 4.44
N GLY A 49 -13.02 -13.83 3.36
CA GLY A 49 -13.57 -14.56 2.22
C GLY A 49 -14.35 -13.67 1.26
N GLU A 50 -14.24 -12.35 1.38
CA GLU A 50 -14.80 -11.38 0.44
C GLU A 50 -13.79 -11.09 -0.67
N ASN A 51 -14.26 -10.69 -1.85
CA ASN A 51 -13.36 -10.26 -2.93
C ASN A 51 -12.97 -8.79 -2.72
N GLY A 52 -11.75 -8.56 -2.24
CA GLY A 52 -11.24 -7.23 -1.94
C GLY A 52 -11.20 -6.31 -3.16
N ALA A 53 -11.05 -6.87 -4.37
CA ALA A 53 -11.04 -6.09 -5.61
C ALA A 53 -12.44 -5.55 -5.99
N LEU A 54 -13.52 -6.18 -5.51
CA LEU A 54 -14.90 -5.74 -5.73
C LEU A 54 -15.38 -4.79 -4.65
N ALA A 55 -14.67 -4.70 -3.53
CA ALA A 55 -15.02 -3.79 -2.46
C ALA A 55 -14.77 -2.33 -2.90
N SER A 56 -15.81 -1.51 -2.75
CA SER A 56 -15.78 -0.10 -3.17
C SER A 56 -15.04 0.75 -2.14
N PHE A 57 -13.71 0.65 -2.12
CA PHE A 57 -12.86 1.51 -1.31
C PHE A 57 -12.50 2.79 -2.08
N ALA A 58 -12.74 3.94 -1.47
CA ALA A 58 -12.31 5.23 -2.02
C ALA A 58 -10.79 5.32 -1.94
N ALA A 59 -10.11 5.35 -3.10
CA ALA A 59 -8.68 5.62 -3.15
C ALA A 59 -8.27 6.23 -4.50
N PRO A 60 -7.25 7.08 -4.52
CA PRO A 60 -6.72 7.64 -5.75
C PRO A 60 -6.16 6.54 -6.66
N LYS A 61 -6.28 6.71 -7.99
CA LYS A 61 -5.64 5.80 -8.94
C LYS A 61 -4.13 5.75 -8.69
N ARG A 62 -3.56 4.53 -8.64
CA ARG A 62 -2.11 4.32 -8.68
C ARG A 62 -1.57 5.02 -9.92
N ARG A 63 -0.87 6.14 -9.74
CA ARG A 63 -0.05 6.69 -10.81
C ARG A 63 1.13 5.74 -10.91
N GLY A 64 1.40 5.17 -12.08
CA GLY A 64 2.53 4.26 -12.32
C GLY A 64 3.91 4.90 -12.13
N ARG A 65 4.01 6.00 -11.38
CA ARG A 65 5.28 6.62 -10.98
C ARG A 65 5.89 5.77 -9.87
N ARG A 66 7.18 5.47 -10.01
CA ARG A 66 7.98 4.89 -8.93
C ARG A 66 7.88 5.81 -7.69
N PRO A 67 7.74 5.27 -6.47
CA PRO A 67 7.80 6.07 -5.24
C PRO A 67 9.06 6.93 -5.22
N LYS A 68 9.02 8.13 -4.63
CA LYS A 68 10.16 9.07 -4.63
C LYS A 68 11.43 8.46 -4.02
N HIS A 69 11.29 7.71 -2.93
CA HIS A 69 12.42 7.01 -2.29
C HIS A 69 13.07 5.95 -3.20
N LEU A 70 12.36 5.43 -4.21
CA LEU A 70 12.87 4.55 -5.26
C LEU A 70 13.35 5.32 -6.51
N GLN A 71 13.03 6.61 -6.62
CA GLN A 71 13.59 7.52 -7.63
C GLN A 71 14.95 8.08 -7.17
N LEU A 72 15.21 8.15 -5.86
CA LEU A 72 16.48 8.62 -5.26
C LEU A 72 17.65 7.63 -5.40
N HIS A 73 17.71 6.88 -6.50
CA HIS A 73 18.89 6.06 -6.84
C HIS A 73 20.13 6.91 -7.22
N GLU A 74 20.06 8.24 -7.06
CA GLU A 74 21.13 9.21 -7.35
C GLU A 74 21.76 9.88 -6.12
N LEU A 75 21.37 9.54 -4.88
CA LEU A 75 21.93 10.21 -3.69
C LEU A 75 23.18 9.53 -3.07
N HIS A 76 23.71 8.46 -3.65
CA HIS A 76 24.97 7.83 -3.20
C HIS A 76 26.14 7.95 -4.18
N VAL A 77 26.12 8.97 -5.05
CA VAL A 77 27.34 9.42 -5.73
C VAL A 77 27.91 10.60 -4.94
N ALA A 78 28.59 10.29 -3.83
CA ALA A 78 29.49 11.20 -3.13
C ALA A 78 30.65 10.39 -2.54
#